data_AF-A0A2G3E5S1-F1
#
_entry.id   AF-A0A2G3E5S1-F1
#
_cell.length_a   1.000
_cell.length_b   1.000
_cell.length_c   1.000
_cell.angle_alpha   90.00
_cell.angle_beta   90.00
_cell.angle_gamma   90.00
#
_symmetry.space_group_name_H-M   'P 1'
#
loop_
_entity.id
_entity.type
_entity.pdbx_description
1 polymer ?
#
loop_
_entity_poly.entity_id
_entity_poly.type
_entity_poly.pdbx_seq_one_letter_code
_entity_poly.pdbx_strand_id
1 'polypeptide(L)'
;MAKAKVKQRKDNKGRVLQKGESQRKLDGMYIYTYVDPYGKRCYVYSKDLFTLREKEEKLVKAQLDGLDYYVGGHATINMAFDRYMSTKYNLRATTRSNYIYMFDRFVRNDFGNKFLADVKYTDVKLFYYHLLNDKGIAINTLDSVHTVLHPLFDMAVRDDVIRKNPTDGVMAEIKRNSGKNKGIRHALTVEQQKAFIDAVKSFPEYYHWYPLFATLLGTGMRIGECTGLTWKDIDFNKRSISVNHSATYYTRNGKASFGISKPKTEAGIRHIPMMDTVYNALKNEYDRQKRDGFCAYELEGYTGFVFSNKLGTLHNPHCVNLAIKRIYEAYNAKEIIDAKRQSREPVIIPHFSCHSLRHTFCSRLCESDMNIKVIQEIMGHKNVETTLDIYTEVNFNKKQESLEELASKMDFF
;
A
#
# COMPACT_ATOMS: atom_id res chain seq x y z
N MET A 1 -55.16 -15.08 28.02
CA MET A 1 -54.27 -14.21 27.21
C MET A 1 -54.63 -14.35 25.73
N ALA A 2 -55.20 -13.30 25.12
CA ALA A 2 -55.62 -13.32 23.73
C ALA A 2 -54.41 -13.27 22.78
N LYS A 3 -54.27 -14.25 21.89
CA LYS A 3 -53.25 -14.24 20.83
C LYS A 3 -53.52 -13.06 19.90
N ALA A 4 -52.60 -12.10 19.83
CA ALA A 4 -52.68 -10.99 18.88
C ALA A 4 -52.77 -11.54 17.45
N LYS A 5 -53.87 -11.23 16.73
CA LYS A 5 -54.02 -11.54 15.30
C LYS A 5 -52.93 -10.79 14.53
N VAL A 6 -51.93 -11.51 14.01
CA VAL A 6 -50.91 -10.94 13.12
C VAL A 6 -51.62 -10.43 11.86
N LYS A 7 -51.67 -9.11 11.71
CA LYS A 7 -52.32 -8.43 10.58
C LYS A 7 -51.50 -8.72 9.31
N GLN A 8 -51.92 -9.69 8.51
CA GLN A 8 -51.27 -10.02 7.25
C GLN A 8 -51.37 -8.83 6.29
N ARG A 9 -50.24 -8.44 5.69
CA ARG A 9 -50.17 -7.34 4.73
C ARG A 9 -50.82 -7.80 3.43
N LYS A 10 -51.76 -7.00 2.92
CA LYS A 10 -52.49 -7.29 1.68
C LYS A 10 -52.25 -6.20 0.64
N ASP A 11 -52.31 -6.58 -0.62
CA ASP A 11 -52.27 -5.66 -1.75
C ASP A 11 -53.61 -4.91 -1.93
N ASN A 12 -53.65 -3.97 -2.88
CA ASN A 12 -54.86 -3.20 -3.21
C ASN A 12 -56.01 -4.07 -3.78
N LYS A 13 -55.76 -5.35 -4.09
CA LYS A 13 -56.72 -6.34 -4.60
C LYS A 13 -57.07 -7.41 -3.55
N GLY A 14 -56.64 -7.24 -2.30
CA GLY A 14 -56.93 -8.15 -1.19
C GLY A 14 -56.07 -9.42 -1.11
N ARG A 15 -55.06 -9.60 -1.96
CA ARG A 15 -54.14 -10.74 -1.94
C ARG A 15 -53.09 -10.56 -0.84
N VAL A 16 -52.69 -11.65 -0.20
CA VAL A 16 -51.69 -11.64 0.89
C VAL A 16 -50.27 -11.50 0.33
N LEU A 17 -49.51 -10.54 0.85
CA LEU A 17 -48.11 -10.29 0.53
C LEU A 17 -47.19 -11.04 1.51
N GLN A 18 -46.20 -11.74 0.96
CA GLN A 18 -45.18 -12.49 1.69
C GLN A 18 -44.15 -11.54 2.37
N LYS A 19 -43.21 -12.14 3.11
CA LYS A 19 -42.11 -11.39 3.75
C LYS A 19 -41.19 -10.84 2.66
N GLY A 20 -40.86 -9.55 2.70
CA GLY A 20 -40.07 -8.88 1.65
C GLY A 20 -40.89 -8.34 0.47
N GLU A 21 -42.12 -8.82 0.25
CA GLU A 21 -43.04 -8.26 -0.75
C GLU A 21 -43.72 -6.96 -0.26
N SER A 22 -43.89 -6.01 -1.17
CA SER A 22 -44.66 -4.77 -0.96
C SER A 22 -45.27 -4.29 -2.29
N GLN A 23 -46.35 -3.52 -2.23
CA GLN A 23 -46.94 -2.89 -3.41
C GLN A 23 -46.85 -1.37 -3.30
N ARG A 24 -46.34 -0.72 -4.34
CA ARG A 24 -46.22 0.74 -4.42
C ARG A 24 -47.59 1.35 -4.71
N LYS A 25 -48.00 2.33 -3.90
CA LYS A 25 -49.34 2.94 -3.98
C LYS A 25 -49.56 3.81 -5.22
N LEU A 26 -48.50 4.37 -5.80
CA LEU A 26 -48.57 5.33 -6.92
C LEU A 26 -48.92 4.66 -8.25
N ASP A 27 -48.31 3.52 -8.55
CA ASP A 27 -48.36 2.86 -9.87
C ASP A 27 -48.80 1.37 -9.79
N GLY A 28 -49.08 0.87 -8.58
CA GLY A 28 -49.48 -0.52 -8.34
C GLY A 28 -48.35 -1.54 -8.52
N MET A 29 -47.10 -1.11 -8.68
CA MET A 29 -45.94 -1.99 -8.90
C MET A 29 -45.63 -2.81 -7.64
N TYR A 30 -45.48 -4.13 -7.81
CA TYR A 30 -45.01 -5.01 -6.75
C TYR A 30 -43.48 -4.98 -6.66
N ILE A 31 -42.97 -5.00 -5.43
CA ILE A 31 -41.55 -4.90 -5.09
C ILE A 31 -41.24 -6.04 -4.14
N TYR A 32 -40.27 -6.88 -4.49
CA TYR A 32 -39.65 -7.83 -3.58
C TYR A 32 -38.30 -7.29 -3.12
N THR A 33 -38.13 -7.16 -1.81
CA THR A 33 -36.89 -6.69 -1.19
C THR A 33 -36.17 -7.87 -0.55
N TYR A 34 -34.94 -8.12 -0.98
CA TYR A 34 -34.08 -9.14 -0.42
C TYR A 34 -32.70 -8.57 -0.11
N VAL A 35 -31.93 -9.30 0.70
CA VAL A 35 -30.52 -9.02 0.93
C VAL A 35 -29.75 -10.03 0.10
N ASP A 36 -28.86 -9.55 -0.77
CA ASP A 36 -28.01 -10.44 -1.55
C ASP A 36 -26.96 -11.13 -0.64
N PRO A 37 -26.24 -12.16 -1.12
CA PRO A 37 -25.17 -12.82 -0.35
C PRO A 37 -24.04 -11.87 0.08
N TYR A 38 -24.00 -10.64 -0.44
CA TYR A 38 -23.02 -9.60 -0.16
C TYR A 38 -23.54 -8.57 0.86
N GLY A 39 -24.70 -8.80 1.48
CA GLY A 39 -25.28 -7.93 2.51
C GLY A 39 -25.94 -6.66 1.95
N LYS A 40 -26.05 -6.52 0.63
CA LYS A 40 -26.66 -5.36 -0.03
C LYS A 40 -28.15 -5.59 -0.20
N ARG A 41 -28.95 -4.59 0.16
CA ARG A 41 -30.40 -4.61 -0.06
C ARG A 41 -30.70 -4.39 -1.55
N CYS A 42 -31.33 -5.38 -2.15
CA CYS A 42 -31.67 -5.44 -3.56
C CYS A 42 -33.19 -5.49 -3.74
N TYR A 43 -33.66 -5.06 -4.91
CA TYR A 43 -35.09 -4.91 -5.20
C TYR A 43 -35.43 -5.54 -6.55
N VAL A 44 -36.51 -6.29 -6.59
CA VAL A 44 -37.10 -6.85 -7.82
C VAL A 44 -38.46 -6.23 -8.02
N TYR A 45 -38.77 -5.86 -9.26
CA TYR A 45 -40.02 -5.19 -9.61
C TYR A 45 -40.85 -6.05 -10.57
N SER A 46 -42.17 -6.04 -10.38
CA SER A 46 -43.12 -6.57 -11.37
C SER A 46 -44.49 -5.91 -11.26
N LYS A 47 -45.20 -5.79 -12.40
CA LYS A 47 -46.58 -5.26 -12.44
C LYS A 47 -47.62 -6.28 -11.98
N ASP A 48 -47.26 -7.54 -11.89
CA ASP A 48 -48.11 -8.63 -11.43
C ASP A 48 -47.43 -9.44 -10.32
N LEU A 49 -48.22 -9.90 -9.35
CA LEU A 49 -47.73 -10.59 -8.16
C LEU A 49 -47.24 -12.00 -8.47
N PHE A 50 -47.83 -12.69 -9.45
CA PHE A 50 -47.41 -14.03 -9.84
C PHE A 50 -46.03 -13.98 -10.51
N THR A 51 -45.85 -13.07 -11.46
CA THR A 51 -44.54 -12.84 -12.10
C THR A 51 -43.46 -12.33 -11.13
N LEU A 52 -43.84 -11.63 -10.05
CA LEU A 52 -42.89 -11.26 -8.99
C LEU A 52 -42.40 -12.52 -8.25
N ARG A 53 -43.30 -13.44 -7.92
CA ARG A 53 -42.98 -14.69 -7.22
C ARG A 53 -42.16 -15.65 -8.06
N GLU A 54 -42.41 -15.75 -9.36
CA GLU A 54 -41.53 -16.52 -10.27
C GLU A 54 -40.10 -15.95 -10.28
N LYS A 55 -39.94 -14.62 -10.21
CA LYS A 55 -38.61 -13.99 -10.12
C LYS A 55 -37.96 -14.22 -8.75
N GLU A 56 -38.75 -14.22 -7.67
CA GLU A 56 -38.29 -14.57 -6.32
C GLU A 56 -37.79 -16.02 -6.26
N GLU A 57 -38.58 -16.98 -6.74
CA GLU A 57 -38.20 -18.40 -6.78
C GLU A 57 -36.93 -18.61 -7.61
N LYS A 58 -36.81 -17.96 -8.78
CA LYS A 58 -35.59 -18.00 -9.60
C LYS A 58 -34.37 -17.41 -8.87
N LEU A 59 -34.54 -16.37 -8.06
CA LEU A 59 -33.45 -15.77 -7.28
C LEU A 59 -33.03 -16.63 -6.11
N VAL A 60 -33.98 -17.19 -5.36
CA VAL A 60 -33.71 -18.13 -4.25
C VAL A 60 -33.01 -19.37 -4.80
N LYS A 61 -33.50 -19.90 -5.92
CA LYS A 61 -32.87 -21.02 -6.62
C LYS A 61 -31.47 -20.68 -7.11
N ALA A 62 -31.24 -19.52 -7.73
CA ALA A 62 -29.88 -19.11 -8.15
C ALA A 62 -28.90 -18.88 -6.98
N GLN A 63 -29.39 -18.50 -5.80
CA GLN A 63 -28.56 -18.35 -4.60
C GLN A 63 -28.19 -19.71 -3.98
N LEU A 64 -29.14 -20.65 -3.93
CA LEU A 64 -28.92 -22.02 -3.49
C LEU A 64 -28.02 -22.77 -4.49
N ASP A 65 -28.32 -22.67 -5.78
CA ASP A 65 -27.52 -23.23 -6.87
C ASP A 65 -26.11 -22.64 -6.89
N GLY A 66 -25.90 -21.35 -6.57
CA GLY A 66 -24.56 -20.75 -6.50
C GLY A 66 -23.71 -21.20 -5.29
N LEU A 67 -24.35 -21.67 -4.22
CA LEU A 67 -23.68 -22.31 -3.08
C LEU A 67 -23.36 -23.77 -3.42
N ASP A 68 -24.32 -24.51 -3.99
CA ASP A 68 -24.15 -25.90 -4.42
C ASP A 68 -23.17 -26.04 -5.59
N TYR A 69 -23.12 -25.09 -6.52
CA TYR A 69 -22.18 -25.06 -7.66
C TYR A 69 -20.73 -24.85 -7.22
N TYR A 70 -20.52 -24.09 -6.14
CA TYR A 70 -19.19 -23.89 -5.58
C TYR A 70 -18.69 -25.13 -4.84
N VAL A 71 -19.56 -25.72 -4.02
CA VAL A 71 -19.24 -26.92 -3.23
C VAL A 71 -19.18 -28.17 -4.13
N GLY A 72 -19.95 -28.20 -5.22
CA GLY A 72 -20.02 -29.30 -6.18
C GLY A 72 -18.84 -29.42 -7.16
N GLY A 73 -17.71 -28.73 -6.92
CA GLY A 73 -16.49 -28.86 -7.74
C GLY A 73 -16.53 -28.17 -9.10
N HIS A 74 -17.61 -27.43 -9.42
CA HIS A 74 -17.76 -26.69 -10.68
C HIS A 74 -17.34 -25.22 -10.58
N ALA A 75 -16.83 -24.76 -9.43
CA ALA A 75 -16.32 -23.41 -9.27
C ALA A 75 -15.04 -23.16 -10.06
N THR A 76 -15.01 -22.05 -10.79
CA THR A 76 -13.78 -21.52 -11.40
C THR A 76 -12.96 -20.71 -10.39
N ILE A 77 -11.69 -20.47 -10.69
CA ILE A 77 -10.84 -19.59 -9.89
C ILE A 77 -11.43 -18.17 -9.82
N ASN A 78 -12.05 -17.68 -10.90
CA ASN A 78 -12.75 -16.39 -10.92
C ASN A 78 -13.88 -16.33 -9.88
N MET A 79 -14.75 -17.35 -9.85
CA MET A 79 -15.82 -17.44 -8.85
C MET A 79 -15.26 -17.52 -7.42
N ALA A 80 -14.19 -18.30 -7.24
CA ALA A 80 -13.52 -18.44 -5.96
C ALA A 80 -12.88 -17.13 -5.48
N PHE A 81 -12.33 -16.33 -6.40
CA PHE A 81 -11.77 -15.02 -6.07
C PHE A 81 -12.85 -14.04 -5.64
N ASP A 82 -13.96 -13.98 -6.37
CA ASP A 82 -15.06 -13.07 -6.03
C ASP A 82 -15.66 -13.42 -4.66
N ARG A 83 -15.80 -14.72 -4.34
CA ARG A 83 -16.15 -15.21 -3.00
C ARG A 83 -15.08 -14.88 -1.96
N TYR A 84 -13.81 -15.13 -2.24
CA TYR A 84 -12.71 -14.80 -1.33
C TYR A 84 -12.71 -13.32 -0.96
N MET A 85 -12.89 -12.43 -1.95
CA MET A 85 -12.95 -11.00 -1.73
C MET A 85 -14.19 -10.55 -0.95
N SER A 86 -15.33 -11.25 -1.05
CA SER A 86 -16.52 -10.94 -0.26
C SER A 86 -16.36 -11.28 1.22
N THR A 87 -15.55 -12.28 1.56
CA THR A 87 -15.24 -12.61 2.98
C THR A 87 -14.34 -11.59 3.66
N LYS A 88 -13.62 -10.76 2.89
CA LYS A 88 -12.58 -9.83 3.39
C LYS A 88 -13.11 -8.44 3.73
N TYR A 89 -14.11 -8.36 4.60
CA TYR A 89 -14.74 -7.08 4.99
C TYR A 89 -13.81 -6.10 5.73
N ASN A 90 -12.83 -6.61 6.49
CA ASN A 90 -11.86 -5.81 7.27
C ASN A 90 -10.56 -5.47 6.51
N LEU A 91 -10.50 -5.70 5.21
CA LEU A 91 -9.29 -5.44 4.42
C LEU A 91 -9.16 -3.94 4.12
N ARG A 92 -7.95 -3.39 4.24
CA ARG A 92 -7.69 -1.99 3.86
C ARG A 92 -8.00 -1.77 2.39
N ALA A 93 -8.51 -0.58 2.06
CA ALA A 93 -8.87 -0.22 0.69
C ALA A 93 -7.68 -0.33 -0.28
N THR A 94 -6.47 0.05 0.14
CA THR A 94 -5.23 -0.13 -0.64
C THR A 94 -4.93 -1.60 -0.93
N THR A 95 -4.99 -2.46 0.09
CA THR A 95 -4.78 -3.91 -0.05
C THR A 95 -5.85 -4.52 -0.96
N ARG A 96 -7.12 -4.10 -0.82
CA ARG A 96 -8.24 -4.56 -1.64
C ARG A 96 -8.00 -4.23 -3.11
N SER A 97 -7.63 -2.98 -3.37
CA SER A 97 -7.35 -2.48 -4.71
C SER A 97 -6.17 -3.20 -5.34
N ASN A 98 -5.13 -3.49 -4.56
CA ASN A 98 -3.99 -4.27 -5.04
C ASN A 98 -4.36 -5.72 -5.36
N TYR A 99 -5.16 -6.39 -4.52
CA TYR A 99 -5.62 -7.76 -4.78
C TYR A 99 -6.45 -7.85 -6.07
N ILE A 100 -7.42 -6.94 -6.24
CA ILE A 100 -8.23 -6.84 -7.45
C ILE A 100 -7.33 -6.59 -8.66
N TYR A 101 -6.45 -5.60 -8.58
CA TYR A 101 -5.55 -5.27 -9.68
C TYR A 101 -4.61 -6.43 -10.07
N MET A 102 -3.99 -7.11 -9.10
CA MET A 102 -3.14 -8.28 -9.38
C MET A 102 -3.94 -9.40 -10.04
N PHE A 103 -5.14 -9.69 -9.52
CA PHE A 103 -5.99 -10.75 -10.06
C PHE A 103 -6.50 -10.42 -11.45
N ASP A 104 -7.07 -9.23 -11.65
CA ASP A 104 -7.64 -8.78 -12.92
C ASP A 104 -6.57 -8.70 -14.02
N ARG A 105 -5.37 -8.21 -13.68
CA ARG A 105 -4.28 -8.03 -14.64
C ARG A 105 -3.61 -9.35 -15.04
N PHE A 106 -3.43 -10.28 -14.11
CA PHE A 106 -2.57 -11.45 -14.34
C PHE A 106 -3.31 -12.79 -14.33
N VAL A 107 -4.49 -12.87 -13.71
CA VAL A 107 -5.20 -14.15 -13.50
C VAL A 107 -6.52 -14.18 -14.27
N ARG A 108 -7.36 -13.14 -14.16
CA ARG A 108 -8.80 -13.20 -14.49
C ARG A 108 -9.12 -13.70 -15.90
N ASN A 109 -8.39 -13.24 -16.91
CA ASN A 109 -8.70 -13.50 -18.32
C ASN A 109 -8.30 -14.90 -18.79
N ASP A 110 -7.23 -15.47 -18.21
CA ASP A 110 -6.66 -16.73 -18.69
C ASP A 110 -6.79 -17.81 -17.61
N PHE A 111 -5.88 -17.79 -16.64
CA PHE A 111 -5.81 -18.80 -15.57
C PHE A 111 -7.10 -18.84 -14.72
N GLY A 112 -7.75 -17.69 -14.54
CA GLY A 112 -8.97 -17.50 -13.77
C GLY A 112 -10.18 -18.32 -14.24
N ASN A 113 -10.19 -18.73 -15.51
CA ASN A 113 -11.29 -19.50 -16.10
C ASN A 113 -11.19 -21.01 -15.81
N LYS A 114 -10.07 -21.50 -15.29
CA LYS A 114 -9.93 -22.92 -14.92
C LYS A 114 -10.83 -23.27 -13.73
N PHE A 115 -11.35 -24.50 -13.72
CA PHE A 115 -12.04 -25.06 -12.55
C PHE A 115 -11.05 -25.33 -11.43
N LEU A 116 -11.44 -25.05 -10.19
CA LEU A 116 -10.60 -25.29 -9.01
C LEU A 116 -10.12 -26.75 -8.93
N ALA A 117 -11.03 -27.70 -9.20
CA ALA A 117 -10.76 -29.13 -9.13
C ALA A 117 -9.72 -29.62 -10.14
N ASP A 118 -9.56 -28.92 -11.27
CA ASP A 118 -8.66 -29.32 -12.37
C ASP A 118 -7.25 -28.74 -12.22
N VAL A 119 -7.06 -27.77 -11.32
CA VAL A 119 -5.76 -27.08 -11.17
C VAL A 119 -4.80 -27.95 -10.37
N LYS A 120 -3.70 -28.37 -11.01
CA LYS A 120 -2.62 -29.11 -10.34
C LYS A 120 -1.45 -28.18 -10.00
N TYR A 121 -0.55 -28.68 -9.16
CA TYR A 121 0.71 -28.00 -8.84
C TYR A 121 1.49 -27.56 -10.09
N THR A 122 1.57 -28.46 -11.08
CA THR A 122 2.27 -28.20 -12.35
C THR A 122 1.60 -27.10 -13.17
N ASP A 123 0.28 -26.97 -13.14
CA ASP A 123 -0.43 -25.88 -13.82
C ASP A 123 -0.07 -24.51 -13.24
N VAL A 124 -0.03 -24.41 -11.91
CA VAL A 124 0.38 -23.17 -11.22
C VAL A 124 1.82 -22.82 -11.56
N LYS A 125 2.71 -23.82 -11.56
CA LYS A 125 4.13 -23.63 -11.90
C LYS A 125 4.32 -23.14 -13.33
N LEU A 126 3.65 -23.77 -14.31
CA LEU A 126 3.70 -23.34 -15.72
C LEU A 126 3.13 -21.93 -15.89
N PHE A 127 2.03 -21.61 -15.21
CA PHE A 127 1.47 -20.26 -15.20
C PHE A 127 2.45 -19.23 -14.64
N TYR A 128 3.15 -19.54 -13.55
CA TYR A 128 4.15 -18.64 -12.97
C TYR A 128 5.36 -18.45 -13.89
N TYR A 129 5.81 -19.51 -14.58
CA TYR A 129 6.86 -19.36 -15.60
C TYR A 129 6.42 -18.56 -16.81
N HIS A 130 5.18 -18.73 -17.28
CA HIS A 130 4.63 -17.87 -18.33
C HIS A 130 4.68 -16.39 -17.94
N LEU A 131 4.29 -16.07 -16.70
CA LEU A 131 4.36 -14.69 -16.20
C LEU A 131 5.82 -14.16 -16.13
N LEU A 132 6.76 -14.98 -15.65
CA LEU A 132 8.17 -14.57 -15.53
C LEU A 132 8.87 -14.41 -16.87
N ASN A 133 8.73 -15.41 -17.75
CA ASN A 133 9.52 -15.53 -18.97
C ASN A 133 8.86 -14.77 -20.14
N ASP A 134 7.55 -14.92 -20.32
CA ASP A 134 6.86 -14.40 -21.51
C ASP A 134 6.30 -13.00 -21.25
N LYS A 135 5.79 -12.74 -20.02
CA LYS A 135 5.31 -11.40 -19.62
C LYS A 135 6.41 -10.54 -18.97
N GLY A 136 7.59 -11.12 -18.69
CA GLY A 136 8.74 -10.39 -18.16
C GLY A 136 8.53 -9.78 -16.77
N ILE A 137 7.62 -10.33 -15.95
CA ILE A 137 7.35 -9.72 -14.63
C ILE A 137 8.45 -10.05 -13.62
N ALA A 138 8.67 -9.14 -12.66
CA ALA A 138 9.59 -9.38 -11.56
C ALA A 138 9.05 -10.43 -10.58
N ILE A 139 9.95 -11.17 -9.92
CA ILE A 139 9.60 -12.20 -8.92
C ILE A 139 8.75 -11.61 -7.78
N ASN A 140 9.03 -10.39 -7.33
CA ASN A 140 8.22 -9.73 -6.30
C ASN A 140 6.79 -9.42 -6.76
N THR A 141 6.60 -9.12 -8.04
CA THR A 141 5.27 -8.96 -8.63
C THR A 141 4.56 -10.30 -8.69
N LEU A 142 5.27 -11.36 -9.08
CA LEU A 142 4.73 -12.73 -9.03
C LEU A 142 4.34 -13.14 -7.60
N ASP A 143 5.17 -12.81 -6.61
CA ASP A 143 4.89 -13.07 -5.19
C ASP A 143 3.62 -12.33 -4.72
N SER A 144 3.35 -11.15 -5.29
CA SER A 144 2.11 -10.40 -5.04
C SER A 144 0.90 -11.10 -5.65
N VAL A 145 1.03 -11.71 -6.85
CA VAL A 145 0.00 -12.56 -7.45
C VAL A 145 -0.23 -13.81 -6.59
N HIS A 146 0.84 -14.45 -6.14
CA HIS A 146 0.77 -15.62 -5.25
C HIS A 146 0.10 -15.30 -3.90
N THR A 147 0.36 -14.13 -3.32
CA THR A 147 -0.29 -13.64 -2.09
C THR A 147 -1.82 -13.54 -2.22
N VAL A 148 -2.34 -13.45 -3.44
CA VAL A 148 -3.77 -13.50 -3.73
C VAL A 148 -4.24 -14.94 -3.97
N LEU A 149 -3.52 -15.69 -4.80
CA LEU A 149 -3.92 -17.05 -5.20
C LEU A 149 -3.83 -18.06 -4.06
N HIS A 150 -2.77 -18.04 -3.27
CA HIS A 150 -2.54 -19.05 -2.25
C HIS A 150 -3.65 -19.06 -1.17
N PRO A 151 -4.02 -17.92 -0.56
CA PRO A 151 -5.14 -17.88 0.38
C PRO A 151 -6.51 -18.18 -0.25
N LEU A 152 -6.67 -17.93 -1.55
CA LEU A 152 -7.88 -18.31 -2.29
C LEU A 152 -8.00 -19.83 -2.39
N PHE A 153 -6.91 -20.51 -2.73
CA PHE A 153 -6.89 -21.98 -2.75
C PHE A 153 -6.97 -22.58 -1.34
N ASP A 154 -6.42 -21.93 -0.31
CA ASP A 154 -6.62 -22.34 1.09
C ASP A 154 -8.11 -22.28 1.49
N MET A 155 -8.82 -21.24 1.06
CA MET A 155 -10.27 -21.13 1.27
C MET A 155 -10.99 -22.29 0.58
N ALA A 156 -10.64 -22.60 -0.67
CA ALA A 156 -11.23 -23.72 -1.39
C ALA A 156 -10.93 -25.09 -0.74
N VAL A 157 -9.77 -25.26 -0.09
CA VAL A 157 -9.47 -26.46 0.71
C VAL A 157 -10.34 -26.51 1.97
N ARG A 158 -10.50 -25.39 2.69
CA ARG A 158 -11.31 -25.33 3.91
C ARG A 158 -12.80 -25.55 3.67
N ASP A 159 -13.26 -25.16 2.48
CA ASP A 159 -14.64 -25.35 2.03
C ASP A 159 -14.85 -26.74 1.39
N ASP A 160 -13.87 -27.65 1.49
CA ASP A 160 -13.86 -29.01 0.94
C ASP A 160 -14.08 -29.10 -0.59
N VAL A 161 -13.90 -28.00 -1.33
CA VAL A 161 -14.00 -27.96 -2.80
C VAL A 161 -12.83 -28.71 -3.44
N ILE A 162 -11.65 -28.63 -2.82
CA ILE A 162 -10.44 -29.33 -3.25
C ILE A 162 -9.71 -29.93 -2.05
N ARG A 163 -8.98 -31.03 -2.28
CA ARG A 163 -8.32 -31.76 -1.19
C ARG A 163 -6.96 -31.18 -0.77
N LYS A 164 -6.28 -30.46 -1.66
CA LYS A 164 -4.92 -29.94 -1.46
C LYS A 164 -4.78 -28.61 -2.18
N ASN A 165 -4.02 -27.68 -1.60
CA ASN A 165 -3.75 -26.40 -2.24
C ASN A 165 -2.67 -26.59 -3.33
N PRO A 166 -2.97 -26.37 -4.62
CA PRO A 166 -2.02 -26.58 -5.71
C PRO A 166 -0.90 -25.52 -5.75
N THR A 167 -1.00 -24.45 -4.96
CA THR A 167 0.01 -23.38 -4.90
C THR A 167 1.09 -23.63 -3.86
N ASP A 168 0.89 -24.62 -2.98
CA ASP A 168 1.80 -24.92 -1.86
C ASP A 168 3.21 -25.23 -2.36
N GLY A 169 4.20 -24.50 -1.86
CA GLY A 169 5.61 -24.71 -2.18
C GLY A 169 6.08 -24.18 -3.55
N VAL A 170 5.17 -23.79 -4.45
CA VAL A 170 5.54 -23.33 -5.81
C VAL A 170 6.47 -22.11 -5.75
N MET A 171 6.10 -21.09 -4.97
CA MET A 171 6.92 -19.86 -4.86
C MET A 171 8.26 -20.12 -4.17
N ALA A 172 8.32 -21.04 -3.21
CA ALA A 172 9.57 -21.40 -2.53
C ALA A 172 10.54 -22.09 -3.49
N GLU A 173 10.03 -22.91 -4.42
CA GLU A 173 10.85 -23.52 -5.48
C GLU A 173 11.36 -22.46 -6.46
N ILE A 174 10.48 -21.57 -6.95
CA ILE A 174 10.86 -20.52 -7.90
C ILE A 174 11.91 -19.58 -7.31
N LYS A 175 11.74 -19.15 -6.06
CA LYS A 175 12.68 -18.24 -5.39
C LYS A 175 14.07 -18.87 -5.23
N ARG A 176 14.14 -20.17 -4.90
CA ARG A 176 15.41 -20.91 -4.82
C ARG A 176 16.14 -20.97 -6.16
N ASN A 177 15.43 -21.28 -7.23
CA ASN A 177 16.03 -21.43 -8.57
C ASN A 177 16.41 -20.09 -9.21
N SER A 178 15.86 -18.98 -8.72
CA SER A 178 16.02 -17.69 -9.39
C SER A 178 17.40 -17.07 -9.23
N GLY A 179 18.24 -17.50 -8.28
CA GLY A 179 19.63 -17.02 -8.07
C GLY A 179 19.81 -15.50 -7.88
N LYS A 180 18.74 -14.71 -8.04
CA LYS A 180 18.73 -13.25 -7.99
C LYS A 180 18.77 -12.86 -6.52
N ASN A 181 19.97 -12.60 -6.03
CA ASN A 181 20.14 -11.78 -4.84
C ASN A 181 19.27 -10.53 -5.03
N LYS A 182 18.41 -10.25 -4.04
CA LYS A 182 17.69 -8.98 -4.00
C LYS A 182 18.74 -7.89 -4.17
N GLY A 183 18.67 -7.10 -5.23
CA GLY A 183 19.58 -5.96 -5.40
C GLY A 183 19.59 -5.17 -4.11
N ILE A 184 20.75 -5.08 -3.46
CA ILE A 184 20.89 -4.42 -2.17
C ILE A 184 20.56 -2.95 -2.41
N ARG A 185 19.64 -2.40 -1.62
CA ARG A 185 19.26 -0.99 -1.73
C ARG A 185 20.28 -0.16 -0.98
N HIS A 186 21.27 0.35 -1.70
CA HIS A 186 22.30 1.17 -1.11
C HIS A 186 21.75 2.54 -0.67
N ALA A 187 22.16 2.95 0.53
CA ALA A 187 22.03 4.33 0.98
C ALA A 187 22.94 5.26 0.16
N LEU A 188 22.54 6.51 0.01
CA LEU A 188 23.45 7.57 -0.45
C LEU A 188 24.65 7.70 0.49
N THR A 189 25.84 7.89 -0.06
CA THR A 189 27.03 8.28 0.72
C THR A 189 26.87 9.69 1.31
N VAL A 190 27.71 10.08 2.27
CA VAL A 190 27.69 11.44 2.84
C VAL A 190 27.83 12.50 1.74
N GLU A 191 28.78 12.28 0.84
CA GLU A 191 29.08 13.20 -0.26
C GLU A 191 27.89 13.31 -1.22
N GLN A 192 27.29 12.18 -1.60
CA GLN A 192 26.10 12.16 -2.47
C GLN A 192 24.88 12.81 -1.81
N GLN A 193 24.67 12.58 -0.51
CA GLN A 193 23.58 13.21 0.25
C GLN A 193 23.79 14.73 0.31
N LYS A 194 25.02 15.17 0.59
CA LYS A 194 25.37 16.60 0.63
C LYS A 194 25.18 17.23 -0.74
N ALA A 195 25.72 16.62 -1.79
CA ALA A 195 25.55 17.03 -3.17
C ALA A 195 24.07 17.18 -3.56
N PHE A 196 23.22 16.21 -3.18
CA PHE A 196 21.79 16.28 -3.46
C PHE A 196 21.12 17.47 -2.75
N ILE A 197 21.36 17.66 -1.45
CA ILE A 197 20.78 18.78 -0.69
C ILE A 197 21.30 20.12 -1.21
N ASP A 198 22.58 20.22 -1.54
CA ASP A 198 23.18 21.44 -2.06
C ASP A 198 22.61 21.79 -3.45
N ALA A 199 22.36 20.78 -4.30
CA ALA A 199 21.66 20.98 -5.57
C ALA A 199 20.24 21.51 -5.37
N VAL A 200 19.48 20.94 -4.41
CA VAL A 200 18.12 21.42 -4.08
C VAL A 200 18.14 22.88 -3.62
N LYS A 201 19.14 23.28 -2.83
CA LYS A 201 19.27 24.66 -2.33
C LYS A 201 19.75 25.65 -3.37
N SER A 202 20.70 25.24 -4.22
CA SER A 202 21.43 26.14 -5.11
C SER A 202 20.69 26.41 -6.42
N PHE A 203 19.89 25.47 -6.89
CA PHE A 203 19.09 25.61 -8.10
C PHE A 203 17.72 26.23 -7.76
N PRO A 204 17.45 27.49 -8.16
CA PRO A 204 16.24 28.22 -7.76
C PRO A 204 14.93 27.49 -8.10
N GLU A 205 14.92 26.76 -9.22
CA GLU A 205 13.78 25.98 -9.67
C GLU A 205 13.46 24.78 -8.75
N TYR A 206 14.40 24.33 -7.92
CA TYR A 206 14.22 23.18 -7.02
C TYR A 206 14.14 23.57 -5.55
N TYR A 207 14.46 24.81 -5.17
CA TYR A 207 14.45 25.26 -3.77
C TYR A 207 13.13 25.00 -3.04
N HIS A 208 11.99 25.08 -3.75
CA HIS A 208 10.68 24.79 -3.18
C HIS A 208 10.51 23.34 -2.65
N TRP A 209 11.37 22.39 -3.07
CA TRP A 209 11.42 21.04 -2.54
C TRP A 209 12.26 20.89 -1.28
N TYR A 210 13.07 21.89 -0.93
CA TYR A 210 14.01 21.83 0.19
C TYR A 210 13.32 21.43 1.51
N PRO A 211 12.18 22.02 1.91
CA PRO A 211 11.52 21.64 3.16
C PRO A 211 11.13 20.16 3.22
N LEU A 212 10.64 19.61 2.12
CA LEU A 212 10.23 18.22 2.02
C LEU A 212 11.43 17.27 2.10
N PHE A 213 12.51 17.54 1.35
CA PHE A 213 13.69 16.67 1.36
C PHE A 213 14.50 16.77 2.66
N ALA A 214 14.62 17.96 3.23
CA ALA A 214 15.24 18.15 4.55
C ALA A 214 14.47 17.36 5.63
N THR A 215 13.14 17.40 5.59
CA THR A 215 12.31 16.62 6.51
C THR A 215 12.49 15.12 6.31
N LEU A 216 12.45 14.61 5.07
CA LEU A 216 12.66 13.18 4.80
C LEU A 216 14.02 12.67 5.28
N LEU A 217 15.10 13.40 4.98
CA LEU A 217 16.46 13.02 5.36
C LEU A 217 16.78 13.26 6.83
N GLY A 218 16.07 14.16 7.52
CA GLY A 218 16.29 14.44 8.95
C GLY A 218 15.36 13.67 9.90
N THR A 219 14.34 12.97 9.39
CA THR A 219 13.37 12.23 10.21
C THR A 219 13.23 10.76 9.82
N GLY A 220 13.64 10.39 8.60
CA GLY A 220 13.45 9.05 8.07
C GLY A 220 11.98 8.67 7.86
N MET A 221 11.04 9.61 7.83
CA MET A 221 9.63 9.32 7.60
C MET A 221 9.40 8.62 6.25
N ARG A 222 8.40 7.73 6.18
CA ARG A 222 7.96 7.20 4.87
C ARG A 222 7.35 8.33 4.06
N ILE A 223 7.45 8.27 2.73
CA ILE A 223 6.98 9.36 1.86
C ILE A 223 5.52 9.76 2.12
N GLY A 224 4.61 8.78 2.29
CA GLY A 224 3.20 9.06 2.60
C GLY A 224 2.97 9.62 4.00
N GLU A 225 3.84 9.32 4.98
CA GLU A 225 3.80 9.95 6.30
C GLU A 225 4.23 11.42 6.18
N CYS A 226 5.28 11.70 5.40
CA CYS A 226 5.79 13.05 5.19
C CYS A 226 4.80 13.92 4.40
N THR A 227 4.31 13.45 3.24
CA THR A 227 3.34 14.21 2.45
C THR A 227 1.97 14.32 3.11
N GLY A 228 1.65 13.43 4.06
CA GLY A 228 0.44 13.50 4.87
C GLY A 228 0.54 14.46 6.07
N LEU A 229 1.73 14.95 6.41
CA LEU A 229 1.94 15.76 7.61
C LEU A 229 1.12 17.05 7.59
N THR A 230 0.48 17.37 8.72
CA THR A 230 -0.26 18.61 8.93
C THR A 230 0.43 19.50 9.95
N TRP A 231 0.11 20.80 9.95
CA TRP A 231 0.64 21.73 10.95
C TRP A 231 0.23 21.39 12.39
N LYS A 232 -0.84 20.60 12.59
CA LYS A 232 -1.25 20.10 13.92
C LYS A 232 -0.34 19.00 14.45
N ASP A 233 0.40 18.32 13.58
CA ASP A 233 1.32 17.24 13.96
C ASP A 233 2.69 17.76 14.41
N ILE A 234 2.97 19.05 14.21
CA ILE A 234 4.27 19.67 14.51
C ILE A 234 4.17 20.52 15.77
N ASP A 235 4.97 20.17 16.77
CA ASP A 235 5.16 20.98 17.98
C ASP A 235 6.52 21.68 17.92
N PHE A 236 6.53 22.95 17.52
CA PHE A 236 7.75 23.76 17.44
C PHE A 236 8.37 24.03 18.83
N ASN A 237 7.57 24.08 19.91
CA ASN A 237 8.06 24.34 21.26
C ASN A 237 8.81 23.12 21.80
N LYS A 238 8.21 21.93 21.66
CA LYS A 238 8.84 20.66 22.07
C LYS A 238 9.83 20.12 21.06
N ARG A 239 9.99 20.78 19.91
CA ARG A 239 10.79 20.32 18.77
C ARG A 239 10.47 18.86 18.40
N SER A 240 9.19 18.55 18.22
CA SER A 240 8.74 17.18 17.95
C SER A 240 7.70 17.11 16.83
N ILE A 241 7.74 16.01 16.06
CA ILE A 241 6.78 15.69 15.00
C ILE A 241 6.02 14.41 15.40
N SER A 242 4.69 14.49 15.44
CA SER A 242 3.82 13.34 15.68
C SER A 242 3.51 12.63 14.36
N VAL A 243 4.03 11.41 14.18
CA VAL A 243 3.73 10.57 13.02
C VAL A 243 2.58 9.63 13.40
N ASN A 244 1.35 10.03 13.08
CA ASN A 244 0.14 9.30 13.47
C ASN A 244 -0.78 8.93 12.30
N HIS A 245 -0.44 9.34 11.07
CA HIS A 245 -1.16 9.00 9.85
C HIS A 245 -0.25 9.10 8.62
N SER A 246 -0.76 8.65 7.47
CA SER A 246 -0.10 8.76 6.17
C SER A 246 -1.11 9.04 5.07
N ALA A 247 -0.74 9.89 4.12
CA ALA A 247 -1.47 10.08 2.88
C ALA A 247 -1.03 9.02 1.86
N THR A 248 -1.99 8.25 1.38
CA THR A 248 -1.74 7.17 0.41
C THR A 248 -2.49 7.46 -0.88
N TYR A 249 -1.82 7.28 -2.02
CA TYR A 249 -2.42 7.47 -3.34
C TYR A 249 -2.72 6.10 -3.96
N TYR A 250 -4.00 5.80 -4.19
CA TYR A 250 -4.42 4.52 -4.74
C TYR A 250 -5.76 4.65 -5.48
N THR A 251 -6.06 3.66 -6.33
CA THR A 251 -7.33 3.61 -7.04
C THR A 251 -8.44 3.22 -6.08
N ARG A 252 -9.44 4.08 -5.91
CA ARG A 252 -10.66 3.82 -5.13
C ARG A 252 -11.85 4.00 -6.08
N ASN A 253 -12.69 2.97 -6.21
CA ASN A 253 -13.86 2.97 -7.10
C ASN A 253 -13.55 3.40 -8.54
N GLY A 254 -12.43 2.91 -9.10
CA GLY A 254 -12.00 3.22 -10.47
C GLY A 254 -11.33 4.58 -10.67
N LYS A 255 -11.20 5.41 -9.62
CA LYS A 255 -10.49 6.70 -9.67
C LYS A 255 -9.30 6.71 -8.72
N ALA A 256 -8.12 7.07 -9.23
CA ALA A 256 -6.95 7.27 -8.39
C ALA A 256 -7.13 8.55 -7.57
N SER A 257 -7.05 8.41 -6.25
CA SER A 257 -7.23 9.53 -5.31
C SER A 257 -6.38 9.31 -4.06
N PHE A 258 -6.17 10.38 -3.30
CA PHE A 258 -5.59 10.28 -1.98
C PHE A 258 -6.60 9.72 -0.99
N GLY A 259 -6.10 9.02 0.03
CA GLY A 259 -6.85 8.63 1.21
C GLY A 259 -5.93 8.55 2.43
N ILE A 260 -6.48 8.76 3.62
CA ILE A 260 -5.71 8.72 4.85
C ILE A 260 -5.64 7.28 5.36
N SER A 261 -4.42 6.86 5.68
CA SER A 261 -4.14 5.57 6.29
C SER A 261 -3.51 5.79 7.66
N LYS A 262 -4.28 5.50 8.71
CA LYS A 262 -3.77 5.44 10.09
C LYS A 262 -2.89 4.19 10.30
N PRO A 263 -1.92 4.20 11.22
CA PRO A 263 -1.17 3.00 11.61
C PRO A 263 -2.08 1.84 12.02
N LYS A 264 -1.67 0.60 11.74
CA LYS A 264 -2.44 -0.61 12.15
C LYS A 264 -2.32 -0.91 13.64
N THR A 265 -1.29 -0.37 14.28
CA THR A 265 -0.87 -0.70 15.64
C THR A 265 -0.36 0.56 16.32
N GLU A 266 -0.45 0.63 17.65
CA GLU A 266 0.07 1.75 18.43
C GLU A 266 1.56 2.01 18.17
N ALA A 267 2.36 0.94 17.98
CA ALA A 267 3.78 1.06 17.62
C ALA A 267 4.06 1.81 16.31
N GLY A 268 3.05 2.06 15.46
CA GLY A 268 3.21 2.88 14.26
C GLY A 268 2.93 4.37 14.50
N ILE A 269 2.39 4.72 15.66
CA ILE A 269 2.31 6.10 16.17
C ILE A 269 3.62 6.38 16.89
N ARG A 270 4.34 7.43 16.47
CA ARG A 270 5.63 7.77 17.07
C ARG A 270 5.87 9.27 17.06
N HIS A 271 6.73 9.72 17.99
CA HIS A 271 7.20 11.09 18.05
C HIS A 271 8.66 11.14 17.59
N ILE A 272 8.96 12.00 16.63
CA ILE A 272 10.31 12.18 16.09
C ILE A 272 10.83 13.55 16.55
N PRO A 273 11.91 13.60 17.34
CA PRO A 273 12.58 14.86 17.67
C PRO A 273 13.11 15.57 16.41
N MET A 274 13.02 16.90 16.36
CA MET A 274 13.48 17.70 15.24
C MET A 274 14.95 18.09 15.41
N MET A 275 15.77 17.73 14.42
CA MET A 275 17.09 18.36 14.23
C MET A 275 16.91 19.83 13.85
N ASP A 276 17.90 20.68 14.14
CA ASP A 276 17.84 22.11 13.80
C ASP A 276 17.60 22.35 12.30
N THR A 277 18.17 21.51 11.45
CA THR A 277 17.97 21.55 9.99
C THR A 277 16.50 21.34 9.61
N VAL A 278 15.82 20.37 10.23
CA VAL A 278 14.40 20.08 10.01
C VAL A 278 13.53 21.19 10.59
N TYR A 279 13.84 21.64 11.81
CA TYR A 279 13.14 22.74 12.47
C TYR A 279 13.16 24.00 11.60
N ASN A 280 14.34 24.41 11.14
CA ASN A 280 14.49 25.60 10.29
C ASN A 280 13.77 25.44 8.95
N ALA A 281 13.84 24.26 8.34
CA ALA A 281 13.15 23.97 7.08
C ALA A 281 11.62 24.07 7.22
N LEU A 282 11.04 23.47 8.26
CA LEU A 282 9.61 23.52 8.54
C LEU A 282 9.16 24.91 8.98
N LYS A 283 10.00 25.64 9.74
CA LYS A 283 9.71 27.00 10.17
C LYS A 283 9.66 27.96 8.97
N ASN A 284 10.61 27.87 8.07
CA ASN A 284 10.61 28.65 6.82
C ASN A 284 9.38 28.34 5.96
N GLU A 285 9.00 27.07 5.88
CA GLU A 285 7.79 26.64 5.16
C GLU A 285 6.52 27.19 5.80
N TYR A 286 6.44 27.18 7.14
CA TYR A 286 5.32 27.76 7.89
C TYR A 286 5.20 29.26 7.64
N ASP A 287 6.31 29.99 7.73
CA ASP A 287 6.33 31.44 7.53
C ASP A 287 6.04 31.82 6.06
N ARG A 288 6.41 30.97 5.09
CA ARG A 288 5.96 31.10 3.70
C ARG A 288 4.45 30.94 3.58
N GLN A 289 3.88 29.84 4.08
CA GLN A 289 2.43 29.61 4.00
C GLN A 289 1.61 30.64 4.80
N LYS A 290 2.17 31.18 5.89
CA LYS A 290 1.53 32.27 6.63
C LYS A 290 1.39 33.55 5.78
N ARG A 291 2.34 33.80 4.86
CA ARG A 291 2.30 34.94 3.92
C ARG A 291 1.44 34.65 2.69
N ASP A 292 1.61 33.47 2.10
CA ASP A 292 1.04 33.14 0.78
C ASP A 292 -0.34 32.46 0.88
N GLY A 293 -0.71 31.99 2.08
CA GLY A 293 -1.90 31.18 2.35
C GLY A 293 -1.56 29.72 2.67
N PHE A 294 -2.23 29.18 3.68
CA PHE A 294 -2.11 27.76 4.04
C PHE A 294 -2.84 26.87 3.04
N CYS A 295 -2.42 25.61 2.95
CA CYS A 295 -3.08 24.60 2.12
C CYS A 295 -4.56 24.41 2.55
N ALA A 296 -5.48 24.75 1.64
CA ALA A 296 -6.93 24.62 1.85
C ALA A 296 -7.49 23.22 1.54
N TYR A 297 -6.65 22.29 1.07
CA TYR A 297 -7.09 20.94 0.74
C TYR A 297 -7.51 20.17 1.99
N GLU A 298 -8.72 19.62 1.95
CA GLU A 298 -9.25 18.73 2.98
C GLU A 298 -9.27 17.29 2.46
N LEU A 299 -8.78 16.37 3.28
CA LEU A 299 -8.80 14.94 2.98
C LEU A 299 -9.26 14.15 4.21
N GLU A 300 -10.46 13.58 4.14
CA GLU A 300 -11.04 12.75 5.21
C GLU A 300 -10.97 13.41 6.61
N GLY A 301 -11.25 14.73 6.65
CA GLY A 301 -11.24 15.55 7.88
C GLY A 301 -9.86 16.10 8.29
N TYR A 302 -8.80 15.78 7.55
CA TYR A 302 -7.47 16.35 7.75
C TYR A 302 -7.29 17.60 6.87
N THR A 303 -6.77 18.66 7.47
CA THR A 303 -6.57 19.98 6.84
C THR A 303 -5.23 20.58 7.28
N GLY A 304 -4.77 21.62 6.57
CA GLY A 304 -3.53 22.32 6.92
C GLY A 304 -2.30 21.45 6.67
N PHE A 305 -2.26 20.77 5.52
CA PHE A 305 -1.12 19.97 5.10
C PHE A 305 0.13 20.83 4.90
N VAL A 306 1.27 20.32 5.36
CA VAL A 306 2.56 21.02 5.34
C VAL A 306 3.11 21.08 3.92
N PHE A 307 2.99 20.00 3.14
CA PHE A 307 3.56 19.92 1.80
C PHE A 307 2.47 19.80 0.74
N SER A 308 2.26 20.88 -0.02
CA SER A 308 1.30 20.94 -1.12
C SER A 308 1.98 21.25 -2.47
N ASN A 309 1.44 20.65 -3.53
CA ASN A 309 1.83 20.94 -4.89
C ASN A 309 1.25 22.28 -5.40
N LYS A 310 1.61 22.68 -6.62
CA LYS A 310 1.16 23.93 -7.25
C LYS A 310 -0.35 24.04 -7.45
N LEU A 311 -1.08 22.92 -7.42
CA LEU A 311 -2.55 22.88 -7.51
C LEU A 311 -3.21 22.99 -6.13
N GLY A 312 -2.42 23.20 -5.06
CA GLY A 312 -2.92 23.28 -3.69
C GLY A 312 -3.30 21.92 -3.08
N THR A 313 -2.94 20.80 -3.71
CA THR A 313 -3.23 19.43 -3.23
C THR A 313 -1.95 18.71 -2.79
N LEU A 314 -2.04 17.46 -2.34
CA LEU A 314 -0.87 16.71 -1.85
C LEU A 314 0.12 16.32 -2.96
N HIS A 315 1.40 16.20 -2.58
CA HIS A 315 2.39 15.59 -3.46
C HIS A 315 2.16 14.09 -3.62
N ASN A 316 2.01 13.64 -4.86
CA ASN A 316 2.02 12.22 -5.18
C ASN A 316 3.47 11.69 -5.09
N PRO A 317 3.72 10.54 -4.43
CA PRO A 317 5.05 9.93 -4.37
C PRO A 317 5.75 9.77 -5.72
N HIS A 318 4.99 9.51 -6.80
CA HIS A 318 5.53 9.46 -8.16
C HIS A 318 6.11 10.80 -8.60
N CYS A 319 5.41 11.91 -8.35
CA CYS A 319 5.90 13.25 -8.66
C CYS A 319 7.15 13.60 -7.86
N VAL A 320 7.26 13.14 -6.62
CA VAL A 320 8.46 13.33 -5.79
C VAL A 320 9.65 12.55 -6.39
N ASN A 321 9.44 11.32 -6.85
CA ASN A 321 10.50 10.55 -7.54
C ASN A 321 10.92 11.21 -8.87
N LEU A 322 9.99 11.78 -9.63
CA LEU A 322 10.31 12.56 -10.82
C LEU A 322 11.12 13.82 -10.50
N ALA A 323 10.80 14.49 -9.39
CA ALA A 323 11.58 15.63 -8.91
C ALA A 323 13.01 15.20 -8.53
N ILE A 324 13.17 14.13 -7.74
CA ILE A 324 14.47 13.54 -7.40
C ILE A 324 15.28 13.28 -8.68
N LYS A 325 14.65 12.66 -9.68
CA LYS A 325 15.27 12.38 -10.98
C LYS A 325 15.83 13.62 -11.65
N ARG A 326 14.99 14.65 -11.81
CA ARG A 326 15.39 15.92 -12.44
C ARG A 326 16.51 16.62 -11.68
N ILE A 327 16.48 16.59 -10.35
CA ILE A 327 17.48 17.23 -9.50
C ILE A 327 18.84 16.55 -9.66
N TYR A 328 18.91 15.22 -9.53
CA TYR A 328 20.20 14.55 -9.64
C TYR A 328 20.76 14.60 -11.07
N GLU A 329 19.90 14.56 -12.11
CA GLU A 329 20.35 14.69 -13.50
C GLU A 329 20.94 16.08 -13.77
N ALA A 330 20.28 17.14 -13.28
CA ALA A 330 20.77 18.51 -13.40
C ALA A 330 22.09 18.70 -12.63
N TYR A 331 22.19 18.16 -11.41
CA TYR A 331 23.42 18.19 -10.64
C TYR A 331 24.55 17.45 -11.34
N ASN A 332 24.34 16.19 -11.75
CA ASN A 332 25.37 15.37 -12.39
C ASN A 332 25.89 16.03 -13.68
N ALA A 333 25.02 16.63 -14.49
CA ALA A 333 25.43 17.34 -15.70
C ALA A 333 26.37 18.52 -15.40
N LYS A 334 26.08 19.29 -14.35
CA LYS A 334 26.94 20.40 -13.90
C LYS A 334 28.23 19.89 -13.27
N GLU A 335 28.13 18.88 -12.41
CA GLU A 335 29.23 18.31 -11.65
C GLU A 335 30.32 17.71 -12.55
N ILE A 336 29.94 17.05 -13.64
CA ILE A 336 30.91 16.54 -14.63
C ILE A 336 31.76 17.67 -15.23
N ILE A 337 31.13 18.82 -15.52
CA ILE A 337 31.82 19.99 -16.09
C ILE A 337 32.71 20.65 -15.05
N ASP A 338 32.19 20.87 -13.84
CA ASP A 338 32.90 21.55 -12.76
C ASP A 338 34.07 20.71 -12.23
N ALA A 339 33.90 19.39 -12.09
CA ALA A 339 34.96 18.47 -11.70
C ALA A 339 36.11 18.45 -12.72
N LYS A 340 35.79 18.46 -14.02
CA LYS A 340 36.79 18.56 -15.09
C LYS A 340 37.55 19.89 -15.06
N ARG A 341 36.87 21.00 -14.78
CA ARG A 341 37.51 22.32 -14.62
C ARG A 341 38.44 22.39 -13.40
N GLN A 342 38.12 21.63 -12.36
CA GLN A 342 38.84 21.59 -11.09
C GLN A 342 39.86 20.43 -11.02
N SER A 343 40.03 19.66 -12.10
CA SER A 343 40.92 18.49 -12.16
C SER A 343 40.69 17.50 -11.01
N ARG A 344 39.43 17.25 -10.66
CA ARG A 344 39.01 16.27 -9.63
C ARG A 344 38.03 15.26 -10.19
N GLU A 345 37.86 14.14 -9.49
CA GLU A 345 36.81 13.18 -9.81
C GLU A 345 35.42 13.76 -9.49
N PRO A 346 34.41 13.53 -10.34
CA PRO A 346 33.05 14.01 -10.12
C PRO A 346 32.33 13.16 -9.07
N VAL A 347 31.62 13.81 -8.15
CA VAL A 347 30.75 13.11 -7.21
C VAL A 347 29.42 12.84 -7.90
N ILE A 348 29.23 11.67 -8.48
CA ILE A 348 27.98 11.34 -9.19
C ILE A 348 26.91 10.84 -8.21
N ILE A 349 25.73 11.45 -8.28
CA ILE A 349 24.55 10.98 -7.55
C ILE A 349 23.89 9.86 -8.38
N PRO A 350 23.74 8.64 -7.82
CA PRO A 350 23.12 7.52 -8.52
C PRO A 350 21.60 7.71 -8.62
N HIS A 351 20.94 6.88 -9.44
CA HIS A 351 19.49 6.84 -9.43
C HIS A 351 18.97 6.31 -8.08
N PHE A 352 18.07 7.06 -7.44
CA PHE A 352 17.42 6.64 -6.20
C PHE A 352 15.96 7.09 -6.13
N SER A 353 15.22 6.58 -5.14
CA SER A 353 13.80 6.91 -4.91
C SER A 353 13.58 7.58 -3.56
N CYS A 354 12.40 8.14 -3.32
CA CYS A 354 12.03 8.68 -2.01
C CYS A 354 12.21 7.70 -0.85
N HIS A 355 12.06 6.38 -1.07
CA HIS A 355 12.31 5.38 -0.03
C HIS A 355 13.80 5.23 0.28
N SER A 356 14.68 5.49 -0.67
CA SER A 356 16.13 5.48 -0.45
C SER A 356 16.56 6.55 0.55
N LEU A 357 15.88 7.71 0.59
CA LEU A 357 16.17 8.76 1.59
C LEU A 357 15.95 8.28 3.02
N ARG A 358 14.91 7.47 3.23
CA ARG A 358 14.66 6.81 4.52
C ARG A 358 15.72 5.76 4.85
N HIS A 359 16.16 4.99 3.85
CA HIS A 359 17.28 4.08 4.02
C HIS A 359 18.57 4.83 4.39
N THR A 360 18.88 5.93 3.70
CA THR A 360 20.00 6.82 4.02
C THR A 360 19.94 7.32 5.45
N PHE A 361 18.80 7.84 5.92
CA PHE A 361 18.66 8.26 7.31
C PHE A 361 18.91 7.12 8.30
N CYS A 362 18.35 5.93 8.04
CA CYS A 362 18.59 4.75 8.86
C CYS A 362 20.08 4.39 8.92
N SER A 363 20.77 4.41 7.77
CA SER A 363 22.21 4.15 7.70
C SER A 363 23.00 5.17 8.51
N ARG A 364 22.66 6.47 8.44
CA ARG A 364 23.30 7.50 9.27
C ARG A 364 23.10 7.26 10.77
N LEU A 365 21.91 6.81 11.19
CA LEU A 365 21.67 6.43 12.59
C LEU A 365 22.53 5.23 13.01
N CYS A 366 22.63 4.21 12.15
CA CYS A 366 23.47 3.04 12.41
C CYS A 366 24.95 3.42 12.50
N GLU A 367 25.42 4.37 11.69
CA GLU A 367 26.80 4.87 11.73
C GLU A 367 27.11 5.68 12.98
N SER A 368 26.12 6.28 13.64
CA SER A 368 26.30 7.00 14.91
C SER A 368 26.34 6.09 16.14
N ASP A 369 26.40 4.77 15.96
CA ASP A 369 26.43 3.74 17.02
C ASP A 369 25.27 3.85 18.03
N MET A 370 24.11 4.35 17.56
CA MET A 370 22.90 4.42 18.36
C MET A 370 22.36 3.01 18.64
N ASN A 371 21.74 2.87 19.82
CA ASN A 371 21.09 1.64 20.22
C ASN A 371 20.01 1.24 19.18
N ILE A 372 20.07 -0.01 18.70
CA ILE A 372 19.18 -0.52 17.66
C ILE A 372 17.69 -0.41 18.00
N LYS A 373 17.32 -0.45 19.29
CA LYS A 373 15.94 -0.24 19.75
C LYS A 373 15.48 1.19 19.55
N VAL A 374 16.36 2.16 19.81
CA VAL A 374 16.08 3.58 19.55
C VAL A 374 15.92 3.82 18.05
N ILE A 375 16.79 3.23 17.22
CA ILE A 375 16.66 3.30 15.76
C ILE A 375 15.34 2.66 15.31
N GLN A 376 15.00 1.48 15.83
CA GLN A 376 13.74 0.80 15.51
C GLN A 376 12.51 1.67 15.83
N GLU A 377 12.52 2.35 16.98
CA GLU A 377 11.44 3.23 17.43
C GLU A 377 11.32 4.49 16.55
N ILE A 378 12.43 5.20 16.31
CA ILE A 378 12.46 6.39 15.43
C ILE A 378 11.99 6.02 14.03
N MET A 379 12.43 4.87 13.52
CA MET A 379 12.01 4.39 12.20
C MET A 379 10.55 3.90 12.21
N GLY A 380 10.01 3.41 13.32
CA GLY A 380 8.69 2.79 13.37
C GLY A 380 8.67 1.46 12.58
N HIS A 381 9.70 0.62 12.81
CA HIS A 381 9.77 -0.74 12.27
C HIS A 381 9.11 -1.73 13.25
N LYS A 382 8.07 -2.44 12.78
CA LYS A 382 7.45 -3.51 13.59
C LYS A 382 8.43 -4.68 13.82
N ASN A 383 9.19 -5.05 12.80
CA ASN A 383 10.19 -6.11 12.87
C ASN A 383 11.60 -5.49 12.94
N VAL A 384 12.40 -5.93 13.91
CA VAL A 384 13.81 -5.54 14.10
C VAL A 384 14.68 -5.97 12.92
N GLU A 385 14.38 -7.08 12.26
CA GLU A 385 15.18 -7.61 11.14
C GLU A 385 15.40 -6.57 10.05
N THR A 386 14.41 -5.73 9.75
CA THR A 386 14.55 -4.65 8.76
C THR A 386 15.62 -3.62 9.16
N THR A 387 15.77 -3.36 10.46
CA THR A 387 16.83 -2.47 10.97
C THR A 387 18.18 -3.19 10.99
N LEU A 388 18.21 -4.48 11.34
CA LEU A 388 19.42 -5.31 11.33
C LEU A 388 20.01 -5.47 9.93
N ASP A 389 19.18 -5.65 8.90
CA ASP A 389 19.63 -5.76 7.52
C ASP A 389 20.39 -4.50 7.07
N ILE A 390 19.95 -3.32 7.51
CA ILE A 390 20.62 -2.04 7.21
C ILE A 390 21.90 -1.89 8.06
N TYR A 391 21.82 -2.26 9.35
CA TYR A 391 22.96 -2.21 10.25
C TYR A 391 24.11 -3.10 9.75
N THR A 392 23.81 -4.31 9.27
CA THR A 392 24.83 -5.24 8.76
C THR A 392 25.52 -4.74 7.49
N GLU A 393 24.80 -4.04 6.60
CA GLU A 393 25.38 -3.40 5.41
C GLU A 393 26.40 -2.31 5.78
N VAL A 394 26.01 -1.40 6.70
CA VAL A 394 26.88 -0.33 7.20
C VAL A 394 28.12 -0.88 7.91
N ASN A 395 27.94 -1.94 8.69
CA ASN A 395 28.99 -2.47 9.54
C ASN A 395 30.03 -3.30 8.79
N PHE A 396 29.91 -3.56 7.48
CA PHE A 396 30.99 -4.23 6.76
C PHE A 396 32.29 -3.42 6.76
N ASN A 397 32.19 -2.09 6.58
CA ASN A 397 33.36 -1.20 6.63
C ASN A 397 33.81 -0.94 8.08
N LYS A 398 32.86 -0.74 9.02
CA LYS A 398 33.17 -0.58 10.45
C LYS A 398 33.76 -1.83 11.11
N LYS A 399 33.47 -3.03 10.60
CA LYS A 399 34.05 -4.28 11.12
C LYS A 399 35.57 -4.26 11.05
N GLN A 400 36.13 -3.71 9.98
CA GLN A 400 37.57 -3.60 9.82
C GLN A 400 38.15 -2.61 10.83
N GLU A 401 37.59 -1.40 10.93
CA GLU A 401 38.01 -0.39 11.91
C GLU A 401 37.85 -0.88 13.36
N SER A 402 36.75 -1.57 13.69
CA SER A 402 36.50 -2.12 15.03
C SER A 402 37.47 -3.25 15.37
N LEU A 403 37.89 -4.04 14.39
CA LEU A 403 38.92 -5.07 14.58
C LEU A 403 40.31 -4.46 14.72
N GLU A 404 40.62 -3.38 14.01
CA GLU A 404 41.86 -2.60 14.17
C GLU A 404 41.90 -1.90 15.54
N GLU A 405 40.78 -1.33 16.00
CA GLU A 405 40.65 -0.74 17.34
C GLU A 405 40.73 -1.81 18.44
N LEU A 406 40.16 -3.00 18.23
CA LEU A 406 40.30 -4.12 19.15
C LEU A 406 41.74 -4.63 19.18
N ALA A 407 42.40 -4.77 18.02
CA ALA A 407 43.79 -5.19 17.92
C ALA A 407 44.72 -4.21 18.65
N SER A 408 44.50 -2.90 18.51
CA SER A 408 45.28 -1.88 19.24
C SER A 408 45.02 -1.83 20.75
N LYS A 409 43.89 -2.37 21.23
CA LYS A 409 43.57 -2.49 22.67
C LYS A 409 43.98 -3.83 23.28
N MET A 410 44.24 -4.84 22.44
CA MET A 410 44.66 -6.17 22.84
C MET A 410 46.19 -6.28 22.73
N ASP A 411 46.90 -5.64 23.66
CA ASP A 411 48.36 -5.75 23.87
C ASP A 411 48.80 -7.16 24.38
N PHE A 412 48.12 -8.23 23.95
CA PHE A 412 48.39 -9.61 24.37
C PHE A 412 48.83 -10.52 23.21
N PHE A 413 48.97 -9.99 21.99
CA PHE A 413 49.47 -10.72 20.82
C PHE A 413 50.69 -10.05 20.20
#